data_AF-A0A101EDB5-F1
#
_entry.id   AF-A0A101EDB5-F1
#
_cell.length_a   1.000
_cell.length_b   1.000
_cell.length_c   1.000
_cell.angle_alpha   90.00
_cell.angle_beta   90.00
_cell.angle_gamma   90.00
#
_symmetry.space_group_name_H-M   'P 1'
#
loop_
_entity.id
_entity.type
_entity.pdbx_description
1 polymer ?
#
loop_
_entity_poly.entity_id
_entity_poly.type
_entity_poly.pdbx_seq_one_letter_code
_entity_poly.pdbx_strand_id
1 'polypeptide(L)' 'MKPAPDACLRCGASTSLMSRILGETPVEVPSQGVLCPTCYRELAPEEYALYFGS' A
#
# COMPACT_ATOMS: atom_id res chain seq x y z
N MET A 1 -14.33 11.73 -8.89
CA MET A 1 -13.52 10.63 -8.33
C MET A 1 -12.08 11.09 -8.26
N LYS A 2 -11.50 11.22 -7.05
CA LYS A 2 -10.05 11.36 -6.94
C LYS A 2 -9.44 10.03 -7.41
N PRO A 3 -8.44 10.01 -8.30
CA PRO A 3 -7.75 8.77 -8.63
C PRO A 3 -7.10 8.28 -7.33
N ALA A 4 -7.60 7.16 -6.80
CA ALA A 4 -6.81 6.38 -5.86
C ALA A 4 -5.49 6.07 -6.59
N PRO A 5 -4.32 6.19 -5.94
CA PRO A 5 -3.07 5.82 -6.60
C PRO A 5 -3.19 4.34 -6.95
N ASP A 6 -3.36 4.00 -8.23
CA ASP A 6 -3.50 2.60 -8.63
C ASP A 6 -2.17 1.85 -8.46
N ALA A 7 -1.10 2.53 -8.03
CA ALA A 7 0.23 1.96 -7.85
C ALA A 7 0.67 2.00 -6.38
N CYS A 8 1.35 0.93 -5.98
CA CYS A 8 1.97 0.81 -4.66
C CYS A 8 3.13 1.80 -4.52
N LEU A 9 3.16 2.52 -3.40
CA LEU A 9 4.23 3.47 -3.09
C LEU A 9 5.62 2.82 -2.97
N ARG A 10 5.72 1.54 -2.56
CA ARG A 10 7.00 0.85 -2.37
C ARG A 10 7.53 0.20 -3.66
N CYS A 11 6.69 -0.56 -4.36
CA CYS A 11 7.12 -1.37 -5.51
C CYS A 11 6.57 -0.89 -6.85
N GLY A 12 5.70 0.12 -6.88
CA GLY A 12 5.05 0.62 -8.10
C GLY A 12 4.03 -0.34 -8.71
N ALA A 13 3.80 -1.51 -8.12
CA ALA A 13 2.85 -2.49 -8.65
C ALA A 13 1.40 -2.02 -8.53
N SER A 14 0.56 -2.42 -9.50
CA SER A 14 -0.86 -2.06 -9.48
C SER A 14 -1.57 -2.63 -8.25
N THR A 15 -2.05 -1.77 -7.36
CA THR A 15 -2.77 -2.15 -6.13
C THR A 15 -4.10 -2.82 -6.45
N SER A 16 -4.78 -2.37 -7.51
CA SER A 16 -6.03 -2.97 -8.01
C SER A 16 -5.80 -4.39 -8.56
N LEU A 17 -4.69 -4.62 -9.27
CA LEU A 17 -4.29 -5.94 -9.74
C LEU A 17 -3.93 -6.87 -8.57
N MET A 18 -3.10 -6.37 -7.64
CA MET A 18 -2.68 -7.10 -6.44
C MET A 18 -3.88 -7.50 -5.59
N SER A 19 -4.87 -6.61 -5.48
CA SER A 19 -6.10 -6.91 -4.74
C SER A 19 -6.90 -8.05 -5.36
N ARG A 20 -6.96 -8.11 -6.70
CA ARG A 20 -7.62 -9.22 -7.41
C ARG A 20 -6.86 -10.53 -7.30
N ILE A 21 -5.53 -10.49 -7.30
CA ILE A 21 -4.67 -11.69 -7.26
C ILE A 21 -4.64 -12.29 -5.85
N LEU A 22 -4.44 -11.44 -4.84
CA LEU A 22 -4.28 -11.85 -3.45
C LEU A 22 -5.62 -11.96 -2.71
N GLY A 23 -6.68 -11.33 -3.24
CA GLY A 23 -7.96 -11.21 -2.53
C GLY A 23 -7.90 -10.27 -1.33
N GLU A 24 -6.80 -9.52 -1.17
CA GLU A 24 -6.57 -8.60 -0.05
C GLU A 24 -6.74 -7.15 -0.52
N THR A 25 -7.32 -6.29 0.31
CA THR A 25 -7.44 -4.88 -0.02
C THR A 25 -6.09 -4.18 0.15
N PRO A 26 -5.71 -3.23 -0.73
CA PRO A 26 -4.52 -2.42 -0.53
C PRO A 26 -4.64 -1.57 0.74
N VAL A 27 -3.50 -1.23 1.34
CA VAL A 27 -3.47 -0.47 2.58
C VAL A 27 -3.24 0.99 2.27
N GLU A 28 -4.16 1.85 2.68
CA GLU A 28 -4.02 3.30 2.51
C GLU A 28 -3.08 3.87 3.57
N VAL A 29 -2.06 4.59 3.12
CA VAL A 29 -1.10 5.29 3.95
C VAL A 29 -1.51 6.77 4.03
N PRO A 30 -1.88 7.27 5.21
CA PRO A 30 -2.35 8.64 5.37
C PRO A 30 -1.29 9.62 4.89
N SER A 31 -1.71 10.56 4.03
CA SER A 31 -0.85 11.61 3.45
C SER A 31 0.28 11.16 2.52
N GLN A 32 0.41 9.86 2.20
CA GLN A 32 1.44 9.37 1.27
C GLN A 32 0.89 8.62 0.05
N GLY A 33 -0.16 7.80 0.20
CA GLY A 33 -0.72 7.03 -0.91
C GLY A 33 -1.24 5.67 -0.48
N VAL A 34 -0.94 4.62 -1.25
CA VAL A 34 -1.37 3.25 -0.93
C VAL A 34 -0.19 2.28 -1.07
N LEU A 35 -0.22 1.23 -0.24
CA LEU A 35 0.70 0.11 -0.28
C LEU A 35 0.00 -1.16 -0.74
N CYS A 36 0.75 -1.96 -1.49
CA CYS A 36 0.32 -3.30 -1.84
C CYS A 36 0.25 -4.17 -0.59
N PRO A 37 -0.70 -5.13 -0.49
CA PRO A 37 -0.85 -5.99 0.68
C PRO A 37 0.43 -6.81 0.97
N THR A 38 1.15 -7.24 -0.07
CA THR A 38 2.46 -7.90 0.08
C THR A 38 3.50 -6.96 0.70
N CYS A 39 3.62 -5.75 0.16
CA CYS A 39 4.58 -4.74 0.58
C CYS A 39 4.34 -4.31 2.01
N TYR A 40 3.07 -4.21 2.39
CA TYR A 40 2.61 -3.93 3.74
C TYR A 40 2.96 -5.06 4.71
N ARG A 41 2.77 -6.32 4.31
CA ARG A 41 3.17 -7.49 5.11
C ARG A 41 4.68 -7.62 5.29
N GLU A 42 5.44 -7.17 4.29
CA GLU A 42 6.91 -7.12 4.32
C GLU A 42 7.47 -5.82 4.93
N LEU A 43 6.64 -4.95 5.50
CA LEU A 43 7.15 -3.77 6.21
C LEU A 43 7.84 -4.18 7.50
N ALA A 44 9.06 -3.69 7.70
CA ALA A 44 9.66 -3.70 9.03
C ALA A 44 8.84 -2.79 9.98
N PRO A 45 8.84 -3.06 11.29
CA PRO A 45 8.15 -2.21 12.28
C PRO A 45 8.64 -0.74 12.26
N GLU A 46 9.90 -0.52 11.90
CA GLU A 46 10.47 0.82 11.71
C GLU A 46 9.86 1.55 10.50
N GLU A 47 9.69 0.85 9.38
CA GLU A 47 9.06 1.41 8.17
C GLU A 47 7.55 1.63 8.40
N TYR A 48 6.90 0.71 9.13
CA TYR A 48 5.51 0.90 9.53
C TYR A 48 5.32 2.19 10.32
N ALA A 49 6.22 2.50 11.25
CA ALA A 49 6.18 3.76 11.99
C ALA A 49 6.40 4.99 11.09
N LEU A 50 7.18 4.89 10.01
CA LEU A 50 7.31 5.97 9.03
C LEU A 50 6.01 6.22 8.24
N TYR A 51 5.28 5.17 7.91
CA TYR A 51 4.03 5.25 7.14
C TYR A 51 2.80 5.56 8.01
N PHE A 52 2.74 5.03 9.23
CA PHE A 52 1.54 5.03 10.08
C PHE A 52 1.77 5.60 11.49
N GLY A 53 3.00 5.98 11.84
CA GLY A 53 3.37 6.41 13.20
C GLY A 53 3.26 7.91 13.47
N SER A 54 2.43 8.64 12.71
CA SER A 54 2.15 10.06 12.99
C SER A 54 0.98 10.27 13.92
#